data_AF-A0A354HUV9-F1
#
_entry.id   AF-A0A354HUV9-F1
#
_cell.length_a   1.000
_cell.length_b   1.000
_cell.length_c   1.000
_cell.angle_alpha   90.00
_cell.angle_beta   90.00
_cell.angle_gamma   90.00
#
_symmetry.space_group_name_H-M   'P 1'
#
loop_
_entity.id
_entity.type
_entity.pdbx_description
1 polymer ?
#
loop_
_entity_poly.entity_id
_entity_poly.type
_entity_poly.pdbx_seq_one_letter_code
_entity_poly.pdbx_strand_id
1 'polypeptide(L)'
;MVEIEGKQKLKIILNIIALMLLIGAIVYLSIRYTPQAAELFARRDELKEAVENEGLYAIAAFICVQVFQVVVAAVPGELVQLAGGYLFGTFWGAVFLVSGIIIGSLVAFFAARLLGFRLVKTFVSAPKLAKLLRLVSGTKSELVIFTLFLLPGLPKDVLTYIAGLTPVNPWRFLALAILGRLPALVVSCYIGASLEQENLWAVVIVSALSAVLILGGWLYKDWILEKVRMLKSEA
;
A
#
# COMPACT_ATOMS: atom_id res chain seq x y z
N MET A 1 -7.57 35.67 5.67
CA MET A 1 -8.38 34.83 4.76
C MET A 1 -7.56 34.58 3.52
N VAL A 2 -7.12 33.35 3.26
CA VAL A 2 -6.26 33.04 2.10
C VAL A 2 -7.14 32.97 0.87
N GLU A 3 -6.92 33.88 -0.07
CA GLU A 3 -7.66 33.97 -1.33
C GLU A 3 -7.17 32.88 -2.27
N ILE A 4 -7.78 31.69 -2.14
CA ILE A 4 -7.45 30.53 -2.98
C ILE A 4 -7.92 30.82 -4.41
N GLU A 5 -7.00 30.79 -5.38
CA GLU A 5 -7.27 31.00 -6.81
C GLU A 5 -8.45 30.12 -7.31
N GLY A 6 -9.28 30.64 -8.21
CA GLY A 6 -10.50 29.97 -8.66
C GLY A 6 -10.30 28.54 -9.22
N LYS A 7 -9.15 28.28 -9.86
CA LYS A 7 -8.76 26.93 -10.33
C LYS A 7 -8.45 25.96 -9.19
N GLN A 8 -7.93 26.47 -8.07
CA GLN A 8 -7.56 25.67 -6.91
C GLN A 8 -8.80 25.36 -6.04
N LYS A 9 -9.73 26.30 -5.90
CA LYS A 9 -11.06 26.05 -5.29
C LYS A 9 -11.85 25.00 -6.07
N LEU A 10 -11.89 25.09 -7.39
CA LEU A 10 -12.60 24.12 -8.24
C LEU A 10 -12.03 22.70 -8.11
N LYS A 11 -10.70 22.55 -8.07
CA LYS A 11 -10.05 21.25 -7.82
C LYS A 11 -10.42 20.68 -6.45
N ILE A 12 -10.43 21.49 -5.40
CA ILE A 12 -10.81 21.06 -4.05
C ILE A 12 -12.27 20.58 -4.04
N ILE A 13 -13.19 21.33 -4.63
CA ILE A 13 -14.61 20.96 -4.72
C ILE A 13 -14.80 19.64 -5.48
N LEU A 14 -14.13 19.47 -6.62
CA LEU A 14 -14.15 18.22 -7.39
C LEU A 14 -13.64 17.02 -6.57
N ASN A 15 -12.59 17.21 -5.77
CA ASN A 15 -12.04 16.15 -4.93
C ASN A 15 -12.97 15.80 -3.75
N ILE A 16 -13.65 16.78 -3.17
CA ILE A 16 -14.66 16.55 -2.12
C ILE A 16 -15.87 15.80 -2.69
N ILE A 17 -16.33 16.18 -3.89
CA ILE A 17 -17.42 15.47 -4.58
C ILE A 17 -16.99 14.03 -4.90
N ALA A 18 -15.77 13.83 -5.41
CA ALA A 18 -15.22 12.50 -5.65
C ALA A 18 -15.13 11.66 -4.35
N LEU A 19 -14.76 12.27 -3.22
CA LEU A 19 -14.76 11.61 -1.91
C LEU A 19 -16.17 11.17 -1.49
N MET A 20 -17.15 12.05 -1.59
CA MET A 20 -18.53 11.75 -1.21
C MET A 20 -19.10 10.63 -2.08
N LEU A 21 -18.79 10.64 -3.38
CA LEU A 21 -19.15 9.56 -4.29
C LEU A 21 -18.43 8.25 -3.96
N LEU A 22 -17.14 8.30 -3.58
CA LEU A 22 -16.37 7.12 -3.16
C LEU A 22 -16.94 6.51 -1.87
N ILE A 23 -17.22 7.34 -0.85
CA ILE A 23 -17.84 6.90 0.41
C ILE A 23 -19.23 6.33 0.13
N GLY A 24 -20.04 7.02 -0.68
CA GLY A 24 -21.36 6.54 -1.10
C GLY A 24 -21.30 5.21 -1.85
N ALA A 25 -20.31 5.03 -2.74
CA ALA A 25 -20.06 3.78 -3.43
C ALA A 25 -19.62 2.67 -2.47
N ILE A 26 -18.72 2.94 -1.53
CA ILE A 26 -18.28 1.97 -0.50
C ILE A 26 -19.47 1.52 0.34
N VAL A 27 -20.32 2.46 0.80
CA VAL A 27 -21.54 2.15 1.58
C VAL A 27 -22.53 1.33 0.74
N TYR A 28 -22.79 1.76 -0.50
CA TYR A 28 -23.70 1.08 -1.42
C TYR A 28 -23.23 -0.35 -1.76
N LEU A 29 -21.95 -0.51 -2.10
CA LEU A 29 -21.35 -1.82 -2.40
C LEU A 29 -21.35 -2.71 -1.16
N SER A 30 -21.05 -2.16 0.03
CA SER A 30 -21.07 -2.93 1.28
C SER A 30 -22.46 -3.51 1.56
N ILE A 31 -23.53 -2.71 1.36
CA ILE A 31 -24.93 -3.14 1.55
C ILE A 31 -25.41 -4.07 0.43
N ARG A 32 -25.02 -3.79 -0.82
CA ARG A 32 -25.49 -4.55 -1.99
C ARG A 32 -24.89 -5.95 -2.08
N TYR A 33 -23.61 -6.10 -1.71
CA TYR A 33 -22.89 -7.36 -1.75
C TYR A 33 -22.96 -8.13 -0.42
N THR A 34 -23.63 -7.63 0.61
CA THR A 34 -23.88 -8.37 1.88
C THR A 34 -24.48 -9.78 1.64
N PRO A 35 -25.51 -9.98 0.79
CA PRO A 35 -26.06 -11.31 0.56
C PRO A 35 -25.19 -12.23 -0.33
N GLN A 36 -24.26 -11.68 -1.12
CA GLN A 36 -23.29 -12.48 -1.90
C GLN A 36 -22.04 -12.80 -1.08
N ALA A 37 -21.69 -11.94 -0.12
CA ALA A 37 -20.75 -12.28 0.95
C ALA A 37 -21.28 -13.48 1.76
N ALA A 38 -22.59 -13.63 1.92
CA ALA A 38 -23.21 -14.82 2.54
C ALA A 38 -22.94 -16.14 1.81
N GLU A 39 -22.93 -16.15 0.47
CA GLU A 39 -22.50 -17.35 -0.29
C GLU A 39 -20.98 -17.56 -0.24
N LEU A 40 -20.19 -16.49 -0.16
CA LEU A 40 -18.75 -16.56 0.12
C LEU A 40 -18.49 -17.09 1.55
N PHE A 41 -19.39 -16.82 2.50
CA PHE A 41 -19.37 -17.34 3.87
C PHE A 41 -19.71 -18.83 3.94
N ALA A 42 -20.51 -19.38 3.02
CA ALA A 42 -20.68 -20.83 2.91
C ALA A 42 -19.39 -21.55 2.47
N ARG A 43 -18.56 -20.88 1.64
CA ARG A 43 -17.21 -21.34 1.26
C ARG A 43 -16.12 -20.92 2.26
N ARG A 44 -16.43 -20.05 3.24
CA ARG A 44 -15.49 -19.58 4.29
C ARG A 44 -15.11 -20.72 5.20
N ASP A 45 -16.08 -21.52 5.63
CA ASP A 45 -15.84 -22.63 6.53
C ASP A 45 -14.95 -23.66 5.83
N GLU A 46 -15.18 -23.95 4.55
CA GLU A 46 -14.30 -24.79 3.72
C GLU A 46 -12.88 -24.20 3.57
N LEU A 47 -12.75 -22.87 3.39
CA LEU A 47 -11.47 -22.17 3.25
C LEU A 47 -10.68 -22.14 4.57
N LYS A 48 -11.35 -21.89 5.69
CA LYS A 48 -10.73 -21.93 7.02
C LYS A 48 -10.38 -23.34 7.42
N GLU A 49 -11.26 -24.30 7.20
CA GLU A 49 -11.01 -25.71 7.45
C GLU A 49 -9.85 -26.21 6.59
N ALA A 50 -9.74 -25.78 5.32
CA ALA A 50 -8.56 -26.05 4.50
C ALA A 50 -7.29 -25.41 5.06
N VAL A 51 -7.33 -24.16 5.53
CA VAL A 51 -6.17 -23.49 6.15
C VAL A 51 -5.77 -24.14 7.48
N GLU A 52 -6.74 -24.55 8.29
CA GLU A 52 -6.53 -25.22 9.58
C GLU A 52 -5.99 -26.64 9.38
N ASN A 53 -6.50 -27.37 8.38
CA ASN A 53 -6.04 -28.72 8.03
C ASN A 53 -4.64 -28.71 7.39
N GLU A 54 -4.32 -27.70 6.56
CA GLU A 54 -3.02 -27.56 5.88
C GLU A 54 -1.96 -26.85 6.75
N GLY A 55 -2.38 -26.13 7.80
CA GLY A 55 -1.54 -25.49 8.81
C GLY A 55 -0.38 -24.68 8.22
N LEU A 56 0.85 -25.21 8.35
CA LEU A 56 2.09 -24.56 7.87
C LEU A 56 2.13 -24.36 6.35
N TYR A 57 1.50 -25.25 5.56
CA TYR A 57 1.49 -25.13 4.10
C TYR A 57 0.66 -23.92 3.64
N ALA A 58 -0.48 -23.67 4.29
CA ALA A 58 -1.31 -22.51 4.01
C ALA A 58 -0.58 -21.19 4.33
N ILE A 59 0.13 -21.14 5.45
CA ILE A 59 0.97 -19.98 5.83
C ILE A 59 2.07 -19.75 4.79
N ALA A 60 2.79 -20.80 4.40
CA ALA A 60 3.87 -20.71 3.41
C ALA A 60 3.34 -20.25 2.04
N ALA A 61 2.23 -20.83 1.58
CA ALA A 61 1.58 -20.43 0.33
C ALA A 61 1.15 -18.96 0.36
N PHE A 62 0.57 -18.50 1.47
CA PHE A 62 0.16 -17.11 1.63
C PHE A 62 1.35 -16.15 1.61
N ILE A 63 2.45 -16.49 2.28
CA ILE A 63 3.70 -15.72 2.21
C ILE A 63 4.22 -15.66 0.77
N CYS A 64 4.19 -16.77 0.03
CA CYS A 64 4.57 -16.80 -1.39
C CYS A 64 3.71 -15.89 -2.26
N VAL A 65 2.39 -15.84 -2.02
CA VAL A 65 1.49 -14.90 -2.71
C VAL A 65 1.89 -13.45 -2.40
N GLN A 66 2.19 -13.13 -1.14
CA GLN A 66 2.64 -11.79 -0.77
C GLN A 66 3.99 -11.44 -1.40
N VAL A 67 4.94 -12.38 -1.47
CA VAL A 67 6.22 -12.20 -2.17
C VAL A 67 5.98 -11.91 -3.65
N PHE A 68 5.14 -12.72 -4.30
CA PHE A 68 4.79 -12.57 -5.71
C PHE A 68 4.15 -11.21 -5.99
N GLN A 69 3.22 -10.77 -5.14
CA GLN A 69 2.59 -9.45 -5.23
C GLN A 69 3.63 -8.32 -5.24
N VAL A 70 4.60 -8.37 -4.31
CA VAL A 70 5.65 -7.35 -4.21
C VAL A 70 6.58 -7.38 -5.42
N VAL A 71 6.95 -8.57 -5.91
CA VAL A 71 7.87 -8.71 -7.04
C VAL A 71 7.20 -8.28 -8.35
N VAL A 72 5.97 -8.72 -8.62
CA VAL A 72 5.29 -8.42 -9.88
C VAL A 72 4.78 -6.97 -9.93
N ALA A 73 4.55 -6.34 -8.77
CA ALA A 73 4.17 -4.93 -8.62
C ALA A 73 2.91 -4.50 -9.44
N ALA A 74 2.18 -5.45 -10.02
CA ALA A 74 0.96 -5.22 -10.81
C ALA A 74 -0.31 -5.51 -10.01
N VAL A 75 -0.21 -6.34 -8.96
CA VAL A 75 -1.33 -6.72 -8.10
C VAL A 75 -1.44 -5.70 -6.96
N PRO A 76 -2.63 -5.12 -6.72
CA PRO A 76 -2.87 -4.24 -5.58
C PRO A 76 -2.57 -4.97 -4.26
N GLY A 77 -1.61 -4.48 -3.50
CA GLY A 77 -1.19 -5.10 -2.23
C GLY A 77 -2.27 -5.07 -1.16
N GLU A 78 -3.18 -4.08 -1.24
CA GLU A 78 -4.30 -3.91 -0.32
C GLU A 78 -5.26 -5.11 -0.34
N LEU A 79 -5.44 -5.76 -1.50
CA LEU A 79 -6.29 -6.95 -1.62
C LEU A 79 -5.68 -8.14 -0.87
N VAL A 80 -4.37 -8.34 -0.98
CA VAL A 80 -3.66 -9.42 -0.28
C VAL A 80 -3.65 -9.15 1.23
N GLN A 81 -3.54 -7.89 1.64
CA GLN A 81 -3.60 -7.50 3.05
C GLN A 81 -4.98 -7.75 3.67
N LEU A 82 -6.05 -7.41 2.95
CA LEU A 82 -7.42 -7.67 3.38
C LEU A 82 -7.68 -9.19 3.47
N ALA A 83 -7.21 -9.97 2.49
CA ALA A 83 -7.27 -11.43 2.54
C ALA A 83 -6.50 -12.01 3.74
N GLY A 84 -5.31 -11.48 4.05
CA GLY A 84 -4.53 -11.91 5.22
C GLY A 84 -5.25 -11.63 6.54
N GLY A 85 -5.87 -10.46 6.67
CA GLY A 85 -6.70 -10.14 7.82
C GLY A 85 -7.95 -11.02 7.95
N TYR A 86 -8.58 -11.35 6.82
CA TYR A 86 -9.76 -12.22 6.78
C TYR A 86 -9.43 -13.67 7.15
N LEU A 87 -8.31 -14.22 6.66
CA LEU A 87 -7.94 -15.62 6.86
C LEU A 87 -7.24 -15.87 8.21
N PHE A 88 -6.33 -14.97 8.62
CA PHE A 88 -5.45 -15.20 9.78
C PHE A 88 -5.71 -14.20 10.93
N GLY A 89 -6.70 -13.32 10.79
CA GLY A 89 -6.94 -12.24 11.73
C GLY A 89 -5.90 -11.11 11.63
N THR A 90 -6.15 -10.02 12.36
CA THR A 90 -5.34 -8.80 12.24
C THR A 90 -3.86 -9.00 12.58
N PHE A 91 -3.56 -9.69 13.69
CA PHE A 91 -2.19 -9.83 14.17
C PHE A 91 -1.36 -10.82 13.34
N TRP A 92 -1.82 -12.06 13.20
CA TRP A 92 -1.08 -13.09 12.46
C TRP A 92 -1.07 -12.81 10.95
N GLY A 93 -2.18 -12.30 10.40
CA GLY A 93 -2.21 -11.79 9.04
C GLY A 93 -1.13 -10.73 8.80
N ALA A 94 -1.00 -9.76 9.71
CA ALA A 94 0.04 -8.74 9.61
C ALA A 94 1.47 -9.33 9.68
N VAL A 95 1.71 -10.30 10.58
CA VAL A 95 3.02 -10.97 10.70
C VAL A 95 3.41 -11.69 9.40
N PHE A 96 2.49 -12.47 8.81
CA PHE A 96 2.76 -13.20 7.58
C PHE A 96 2.94 -12.25 6.38
N LEU A 97 2.13 -11.20 6.29
CA LEU A 97 2.28 -10.16 5.26
C LEU A 97 3.62 -9.43 5.38
N VAL A 98 4.02 -9.03 6.58
CA VAL A 98 5.32 -8.37 6.82
C VAL A 98 6.47 -9.30 6.42
N SER A 99 6.37 -10.59 6.73
CA SER A 99 7.36 -11.60 6.33
C SER A 99 7.48 -11.70 4.80
N GLY A 100 6.35 -11.77 4.09
CA GLY A 100 6.33 -11.76 2.63
C GLY A 100 6.83 -10.44 2.03
N ILE A 101 6.50 -9.30 2.64
CA ILE A 101 7.03 -7.99 2.25
C ILE A 101 8.54 -7.94 2.41
N ILE A 102 9.09 -8.49 3.48
CA ILE A 102 10.54 -8.55 3.69
C ILE A 102 11.22 -9.31 2.56
N ILE A 103 10.77 -10.55 2.33
CA ILE A 103 11.35 -11.44 1.32
C ILE A 103 11.20 -10.83 -0.08
N GLY A 104 9.99 -10.42 -0.44
CA GLY A 104 9.69 -9.83 -1.75
C GLY A 104 10.45 -8.52 -1.98
N SER A 105 10.57 -7.66 -0.96
CA SER A 105 11.32 -6.41 -1.08
C SER A 105 12.81 -6.65 -1.28
N LEU A 106 13.40 -7.64 -0.59
CA LEU A 106 14.79 -8.03 -0.80
C LEU A 106 15.00 -8.56 -2.22
N VAL A 107 14.14 -9.44 -2.70
CA VAL A 107 14.20 -9.97 -4.07
C VAL A 107 14.12 -8.84 -5.09
N ALA A 108 13.10 -7.97 -5.01
CA ALA A 108 12.92 -6.84 -5.93
C ALA A 108 14.11 -5.86 -5.89
N PHE A 109 14.59 -5.54 -4.69
CA PHE A 109 15.71 -4.62 -4.48
C PHE A 109 17.02 -5.15 -5.07
N PHE A 110 17.37 -6.41 -4.80
CA PHE A 110 18.58 -7.01 -5.34
C PHE A 110 18.47 -7.32 -6.84
N ALA A 111 17.29 -7.72 -7.33
CA ALA A 111 17.03 -7.87 -8.76
C ALA A 111 17.27 -6.54 -9.49
N ALA A 112 16.78 -5.42 -8.95
CA ALA A 112 17.06 -4.09 -9.50
C ALA A 112 18.55 -3.74 -9.46
N ARG A 113 19.24 -4.08 -8.36
CA ARG A 113 20.67 -3.79 -8.20
C ARG A 113 21.55 -4.59 -9.19
N LEU A 114 21.18 -5.83 -9.49
CA LEU A 114 21.91 -6.71 -10.40
C LEU A 114 21.58 -6.43 -11.87
N LEU A 115 20.29 -6.32 -12.21
CA LEU A 115 19.82 -6.17 -13.60
C LEU A 115 19.74 -4.70 -14.05
N GLY A 116 19.82 -3.78 -13.08
CA GLY A 116 19.91 -2.36 -13.31
C GLY A 116 18.69 -1.77 -13.99
N PHE A 117 18.93 -0.70 -14.77
CA PHE A 117 17.90 0.13 -15.39
C PHE A 117 17.00 -0.61 -16.37
N ARG A 118 17.46 -1.74 -16.95
CA ARG A 118 16.69 -2.52 -17.93
C ARG A 118 15.45 -3.15 -17.31
N LEU A 119 15.57 -3.65 -16.07
CA LEU A 119 14.45 -4.24 -15.34
C LEU A 119 13.42 -3.18 -14.95
N VAL A 120 13.85 -2.05 -14.41
CA VAL A 120 12.90 -1.05 -13.87
C VAL A 120 12.12 -0.33 -14.99
N LYS A 121 12.68 -0.25 -16.20
CA LYS A 121 12.02 0.35 -17.37
C LYS A 121 10.79 -0.43 -17.85
N THR A 122 10.62 -1.70 -17.47
CA THR A 122 9.41 -2.46 -17.81
C THR A 122 8.19 -2.02 -16.99
N PHE A 123 8.40 -1.45 -15.80
CA PHE A 123 7.34 -1.00 -14.90
C PHE A 123 7.08 0.51 -14.96
N VAL A 124 8.10 1.31 -15.31
CA VAL A 124 8.03 2.78 -15.27
C VAL A 124 8.66 3.41 -16.51
N SER A 125 7.99 4.42 -17.06
CA SER A 125 8.56 5.20 -18.16
C SER A 125 9.85 5.94 -17.76
N ALA A 126 10.81 6.03 -18.68
CA ALA A 126 12.12 6.65 -18.42
C ALA A 126 12.06 8.06 -17.79
N PRO A 127 11.14 8.97 -18.19
CA PRO A 127 11.04 10.30 -17.57
C PRO A 127 10.60 10.24 -16.09
N LYS A 128 9.65 9.36 -15.76
CA LYS A 128 9.18 9.17 -14.38
C LYS A 128 10.28 8.54 -13.52
N LEU A 129 10.98 7.55 -14.07
CA LEU A 129 12.09 6.89 -13.39
C LEU A 129 13.24 7.86 -13.09
N ALA A 130 13.64 8.69 -14.04
CA ALA A 130 14.68 9.71 -13.83
C ALA A 130 14.29 10.71 -12.73
N LYS A 131 13.02 11.13 -12.69
CA LYS A 131 12.50 12.04 -11.65
C LYS A 131 12.55 11.38 -10.26
N LEU A 132 12.14 10.13 -10.15
CA LEU A 132 12.15 9.38 -8.88
C LEU A 132 13.58 9.10 -8.42
N LEU A 133 14.47 8.65 -9.31
CA LEU A 133 15.90 8.45 -9.00
C LEU A 133 16.54 9.74 -8.50
N ARG A 134 16.25 10.89 -9.11
CA ARG A 134 16.72 12.19 -8.62
C ARG A 134 16.21 12.53 -7.21
N LEU A 135 15.01 12.10 -6.83
CA LEU A 135 14.48 12.32 -5.48
C LEU A 135 15.20 11.44 -4.46
N VAL A 136 15.37 10.16 -4.75
CA VAL A 136 15.98 9.21 -3.81
C VAL A 136 17.52 9.19 -3.84
N SER A 137 18.17 9.91 -4.75
CA SER A 137 19.64 10.03 -4.79
C SER A 137 20.12 11.24 -3.98
N GLY A 138 20.93 11.03 -2.94
CA GLY A 138 21.56 12.10 -2.14
C GLY A 138 21.75 11.74 -0.66
N THR A 139 22.28 12.69 0.11
CA THR A 139 22.69 12.53 1.52
C THR A 139 21.52 12.22 2.46
N LYS A 140 20.31 12.71 2.15
CA LYS A 140 19.07 12.46 2.89
C LYS A 140 18.15 11.43 2.22
N SER A 141 18.70 10.56 1.37
CA SER A 141 17.95 9.54 0.60
C SER A 141 17.00 8.70 1.45
N GLU A 142 17.43 8.31 2.66
CA GLU A 142 16.64 7.54 3.62
C GLU A 142 15.33 8.25 4.02
N LEU A 143 15.39 9.52 4.43
CA LEU A 143 14.20 10.32 4.80
C LEU A 143 13.25 10.53 3.61
N VAL A 144 13.81 10.74 2.42
CA VAL A 144 13.03 10.89 1.19
C VAL A 144 12.30 9.59 0.87
N ILE A 145 12.99 8.45 0.93
CA ILE A 145 12.40 7.13 0.71
C ILE A 145 11.24 6.90 1.69
N PHE A 146 11.46 7.14 2.98
CA PHE A 146 10.41 6.98 3.99
C PHE A 146 9.17 7.83 3.71
N THR A 147 9.36 9.10 3.35
CA THR A 147 8.25 10.00 3.02
C THR A 147 7.51 9.53 1.76
N LEU A 148 8.22 9.01 0.76
CA LEU A 148 7.60 8.46 -0.44
C LEU A 148 6.78 7.19 -0.16
N PHE A 149 7.13 6.38 0.85
CA PHE A 149 6.32 5.24 1.28
C PHE A 149 5.04 5.64 2.02
N LEU A 150 5.05 6.77 2.73
CA LEU A 150 3.87 7.32 3.41
C LEU A 150 2.88 7.98 2.44
N LEU A 151 3.36 8.45 1.29
CA LEU A 151 2.51 9.13 0.32
C LEU A 151 1.52 8.16 -0.36
N PRO A 152 0.21 8.44 -0.31
CA PRO A 152 -0.79 7.60 -0.95
C PRO A 152 -0.71 7.68 -2.48
N GLY A 153 -1.02 6.56 -3.14
CA GLY A 153 -1.10 6.45 -4.61
C GLY A 153 0.24 6.38 -5.34
N LEU A 154 1.37 6.33 -4.62
CA LEU A 154 2.64 5.94 -5.23
C LEU A 154 2.77 4.41 -5.26
N PRO A 155 3.24 3.81 -6.36
CA PRO A 155 3.48 2.38 -6.43
C PRO A 155 4.67 2.01 -5.53
N LYS A 156 4.39 1.57 -4.31
CA LYS A 156 5.38 1.28 -3.26
C LYS A 156 6.36 0.17 -3.67
N ASP A 157 5.89 -0.80 -4.45
CA ASP A 157 6.72 -1.90 -4.94
C ASP A 157 7.70 -1.42 -6.02
N VAL A 158 7.23 -0.57 -6.95
CA VAL A 158 8.11 0.14 -7.89
C VAL A 158 9.16 0.99 -7.17
N LEU A 159 8.80 1.67 -6.08
CA LEU A 159 9.75 2.45 -5.28
C LEU A 159 10.88 1.56 -4.71
N THR A 160 10.59 0.29 -4.44
CA THR A 160 11.57 -0.70 -3.97
C THR A 160 12.58 -1.05 -5.06
N TYR A 161 12.11 -1.25 -6.30
CA TYR A 161 12.98 -1.40 -7.46
C TYR A 161 13.87 -0.17 -7.68
N ILE A 162 13.30 1.04 -7.55
CA ILE A 162 14.05 2.29 -7.71
C ILE A 162 15.11 2.44 -6.63
N ALA A 163 14.80 2.10 -5.38
CA ALA A 163 15.76 2.14 -4.29
C ALA A 163 16.93 1.15 -4.52
N GLY A 164 16.68 -0.01 -5.12
CA GLY A 164 17.73 -0.97 -5.49
C GLY A 164 18.78 -0.42 -6.47
N LEU A 165 18.39 0.55 -7.31
CA LEU A 165 19.30 1.26 -8.22
C LEU A 165 20.18 2.32 -7.55
N THR A 166 19.93 2.63 -6.27
CA THR A 166 20.69 3.63 -5.50
C THR A 166 21.74 2.95 -4.61
N PRO A 167 22.76 3.67 -4.10
CA PRO A 167 23.75 3.12 -3.17
C PRO A 167 23.23 2.92 -1.73
N VAL A 168 21.91 3.05 -1.48
CA VAL A 168 21.33 2.92 -0.14
C VAL A 168 21.57 1.52 0.44
N ASN A 169 21.79 1.45 1.76
CA ASN A 169 21.95 0.19 2.46
C ASN A 169 20.62 -0.61 2.46
N PRO A 170 20.62 -1.90 2.05
CA PRO A 170 19.39 -2.70 1.94
C PRO A 170 18.60 -2.81 3.25
N TRP A 171 19.28 -2.95 4.39
CA TRP A 171 18.64 -3.13 5.69
C TRP A 171 17.97 -1.85 6.19
N ARG A 172 18.62 -0.71 5.98
CA ARG A 172 18.02 0.59 6.29
C ARG A 172 16.82 0.88 5.39
N PHE A 173 16.96 0.63 4.09
CA PHE A 173 15.84 0.71 3.15
C PHE A 173 14.67 -0.16 3.61
N LEU A 174 14.94 -1.41 3.97
CA LEU A 174 13.93 -2.38 4.37
C LEU A 174 13.18 -1.93 5.63
N ALA A 175 13.91 -1.44 6.65
CA ALA A 175 13.30 -0.91 7.86
C ALA A 175 12.35 0.26 7.55
N LEU A 176 12.78 1.21 6.72
CA LEU A 176 11.96 2.36 6.32
C LEU A 176 10.75 1.94 5.48
N ALA A 177 10.91 0.97 4.58
CA ALA A 177 9.84 0.44 3.76
C ALA A 177 8.77 -0.25 4.62
N ILE A 178 9.18 -1.07 5.60
CA ILE A 178 8.27 -1.73 6.53
C ILE A 178 7.55 -0.68 7.38
N LEU A 179 8.27 0.24 8.01
CA LEU A 179 7.67 1.28 8.85
C LEU A 179 6.68 2.16 8.08
N GLY A 180 6.98 2.48 6.81
CA GLY A 180 6.08 3.26 5.96
C GLY A 180 4.84 2.45 5.50
N ARG A 181 4.94 1.13 5.39
CA ARG A 181 3.84 0.25 4.97
C ARG A 181 2.97 -0.24 6.14
N LEU A 182 3.54 -0.33 7.34
CA LEU A 182 2.93 -0.99 8.50
C LEU A 182 1.56 -0.39 8.89
N PRO A 183 1.36 0.94 8.97
CA PRO A 183 0.07 1.49 9.38
C PRO A 183 -1.06 1.11 8.42
N ALA A 184 -0.82 1.26 7.11
CA ALA A 184 -1.80 0.91 6.09
C ALA A 184 -2.07 -0.61 6.04
N LEU A 185 -1.03 -1.41 6.27
CA LEU A 185 -1.12 -2.86 6.34
C LEU A 185 -2.00 -3.33 7.51
N VAL A 186 -1.76 -2.81 8.71
CA VAL A 186 -2.54 -3.17 9.91
C VAL A 186 -4.00 -2.75 9.75
N VAL A 187 -4.26 -1.56 9.21
CA VAL A 187 -5.62 -1.09 8.92
C VAL A 187 -6.32 -2.00 7.92
N SER A 188 -5.64 -2.39 6.84
CA SER A 188 -6.20 -3.30 5.82
C SER A 188 -6.48 -4.69 6.39
N CYS A 189 -5.58 -5.21 7.23
CA CYS A 189 -5.80 -6.47 7.94
C CYS A 189 -6.99 -6.36 8.92
N TYR A 190 -7.12 -5.24 9.61
CA TYR A 190 -8.22 -5.01 10.53
C TYR A 190 -9.57 -4.96 9.80
N ILE A 191 -9.62 -4.32 8.63
CA ILE A 191 -10.82 -4.33 7.78
C ILE A 191 -11.15 -5.78 7.36
N GLY A 192 -10.15 -6.55 6.92
CA GLY A 192 -10.32 -7.96 6.57
C GLY A 192 -10.84 -8.82 7.72
N ALA A 193 -10.28 -8.67 8.92
CA ALA A 193 -10.74 -9.38 10.11
C ALA A 193 -12.14 -8.94 10.55
N SER A 194 -12.47 -7.66 10.41
CA SER A 194 -13.80 -7.14 10.75
C SER A 194 -14.88 -7.63 9.79
N LEU A 195 -14.51 -7.84 8.51
CA LEU A 195 -15.38 -8.50 7.53
C LEU A 195 -15.65 -9.95 7.91
N GLU A 196 -14.64 -10.65 8.44
CA GLU A 196 -14.77 -12.03 8.91
C GLU A 196 -15.67 -12.15 10.14
N GLN A 197 -15.65 -11.16 11.03
CA GLN A 197 -16.48 -11.10 12.24
C GLN A 197 -17.88 -10.50 11.99
N GLU A 198 -18.25 -10.28 10.72
CA GLU A 198 -19.52 -9.64 10.32
C GLU A 198 -19.74 -8.24 10.94
N ASN A 199 -18.67 -7.59 11.41
CA ASN A 199 -18.74 -6.26 12.00
C ASN A 199 -18.70 -5.18 10.91
N LEU A 200 -19.82 -5.08 10.18
CA LEU A 200 -19.99 -4.16 9.05
C LEU A 200 -19.81 -2.69 9.48
N TRP A 201 -20.17 -2.33 10.71
CA TRP A 201 -19.95 -0.97 11.23
C TRP A 201 -18.47 -0.63 11.33
N ALA A 202 -17.65 -1.54 11.88
CA ALA A 202 -16.20 -1.35 11.94
C ALA A 202 -15.60 -1.23 10.53
N VAL A 203 -16.05 -2.05 9.58
CA VAL A 203 -15.61 -1.99 8.18
C VAL A 203 -15.91 -0.63 7.57
N VAL A 204 -17.15 -0.15 7.67
CA VAL A 204 -17.58 1.13 7.08
C VAL A 204 -16.83 2.29 7.72
N ILE A 205 -16.74 2.34 9.05
CA ILE A 205 -16.10 3.44 9.79
C ILE A 205 -14.60 3.49 9.46
N VAL A 206 -13.89 2.37 9.57
CA VAL A 206 -12.44 2.33 9.34
C VAL A 206 -12.11 2.58 7.87
N SER A 207 -12.91 2.07 6.93
CA SER A 207 -12.73 2.34 5.50
C SER A 207 -12.99 3.81 5.16
N ALA A 208 -14.03 4.42 5.74
CA ALA A 208 -14.32 5.84 5.53
C ALA A 208 -13.22 6.74 6.10
N LEU A 209 -12.74 6.46 7.32
CA LEU A 209 -11.61 7.17 7.93
C LEU A 209 -10.33 7.03 7.10
N SER A 210 -10.05 5.82 6.59
CA SER A 210 -8.90 5.56 5.72
C SER A 210 -9.00 6.33 4.40
N ALA A 211 -10.19 6.38 3.80
CA ALA A 211 -10.43 7.16 2.58
C ALA A 211 -10.19 8.66 2.82
N VAL A 212 -10.64 9.20 3.95
CA VAL A 212 -10.38 10.60 4.34
C VAL A 212 -8.89 10.87 4.49
N LEU A 213 -8.15 9.99 5.18
CA LEU A 213 -6.70 10.12 5.34
C LEU A 213 -5.95 10.05 4.01
N ILE A 214 -6.32 9.10 3.14
CA ILE A 214 -5.74 8.93 1.80
C ILE A 214 -5.98 10.19 0.97
N LEU A 215 -7.20 10.74 0.98
CA LEU A 215 -7.50 11.96 0.24
C LEU A 215 -6.81 13.19 0.82
N GLY A 216 -6.71 13.32 2.14
CA GLY A 216 -5.91 14.35 2.78
C GLY A 216 -4.46 14.27 2.27
N GLY A 217 -3.83 13.09 2.36
CA GLY A 217 -2.48 12.87 1.85
C GLY A 217 -2.34 13.13 0.35
N TRP A 218 -3.37 12.83 -0.45
CA TRP A 218 -3.38 13.08 -1.89
C TRP A 218 -3.52 14.58 -2.23
N LEU A 219 -4.37 15.32 -1.50
CA LEU A 219 -4.55 16.77 -1.66
C LEU A 219 -3.26 17.54 -1.31
N TYR A 220 -2.58 17.13 -0.25
CA TYR A 220 -1.32 17.76 0.19
C TYR A 220 -0.08 17.16 -0.51
N LYS A 221 -0.25 16.21 -1.42
CA LYS A 221 0.86 15.50 -2.09
C LYS A 221 1.85 16.46 -2.75
N ASP A 222 1.38 17.45 -3.49
CA ASP A 222 2.26 18.38 -4.22
C ASP A 222 3.06 19.25 -3.24
N TRP A 223 2.43 19.72 -2.17
CA TRP A 223 3.09 20.47 -1.09
C TRP A 223 4.11 19.61 -0.33
N ILE A 224 3.78 18.34 -0.03
CA ILE A 224 4.71 17.40 0.61
C ILE A 224 5.91 17.15 -0.31
N LEU A 225 5.68 16.90 -1.59
CA LEU A 225 6.75 16.68 -2.58
C LEU A 225 7.63 17.91 -2.76
N GLU A 226 7.07 19.12 -2.70
CA GLU A 226 7.81 20.37 -2.75
C GLU A 226 8.69 20.55 -1.51
N LYS A 227 8.16 20.31 -0.32
CA LYS A 227 8.91 20.38 0.94
C LYS A 227 10.04 19.35 1.00
N VAL A 228 9.80 18.14 0.49
CA VAL A 228 10.83 17.10 0.33
C VAL A 228 11.95 17.55 -0.61
N ARG A 229 11.64 18.32 -1.67
CA ARG A 229 12.69 18.90 -2.54
C ARG A 229 13.49 19.99 -1.83
N MET A 230 12.85 20.85 -1.04
CA MET A 230 13.56 21.90 -0.28
C MET A 230 14.51 21.34 0.77
N LEU A 231 14.10 20.28 1.48
CA LEU A 231 14.97 19.57 2.43
C LEU A 231 16.24 19.00 1.79
N LYS A 232 16.21 18.78 0.47
CA LYS A 232 17.35 18.32 -0.33
C LYS A 232 18.22 19.49 -0.84
N SER A 233 17.67 20.66 -1.15
CA SER A 233 18.47 21.79 -1.67
C SER A 233 19.26 22.53 -0.59
N GLU A 234 18.89 22.37 0.68
CA GLU A 234 19.62 22.91 1.84
C GLU A 234 20.83 22.06 2.28
N ALA A 235 21.19 21.02 1.51
CA ALA A 235 22.28 20.08 1.80
C ALA A 235 23.18 19.89 0.57
#